data_AF-A0A1G9BFE3-F1
#
_entry.id   AF-A0A1G9BFE3-F1
#
_cell.length_a   1.000
_cell.length_b   1.000
_cell.length_c   1.000
_cell.angle_alpha   90.00
_cell.angle_beta   90.00
_cell.angle_gamma   90.00
#
_symmetry.space_group_name_H-M   'P 1'
#
loop_
_entity.id
_entity.type
_entity.pdbx_description
1 polymer ?
#
loop_
_entity_poly.entity_id
_entity_poly.type
_entity_poly.pdbx_seq_one_letter_code
_entity_poly.pdbx_strand_id
1 'polypeptide(L)'
;MPLWAWTRYGFDGVRDDWPPPFQDALSAIEDAFEQVLTYANERSRLEGLEAVVERGDLVRLPLPTMSRPSEAVVPSLETVLEGFRTRLDERDVLTGSTCHALLSWAPLNHRVGYGGTLSPNAWTGNVTGQPTDTGDSQTVANLGATELWDSRAVTRNMAIHEVLHTFLDTDAVEAVANSSCDHDLGTAVRVDDETMRVSPMATAYAGPDDVGGGTRFHGTGCHDHEEFHRHDGLEGVENWTYTTELSEATLEAVTRYLETSIDR
;
A
#
# COMPACT_ATOMS: atom_id res chain seq x y z
N MET A 1 15.33 -10.24 -5.68
CA MET A 1 15.30 -10.97 -4.40
C MET A 1 16.72 -11.26 -3.93
N PRO A 2 17.11 -10.81 -2.72
CA PRO A 2 18.45 -11.02 -2.15
C PRO A 2 18.66 -12.45 -1.62
N LEU A 3 19.93 -12.86 -1.54
CA LEU A 3 20.42 -14.20 -1.13
C LEU A 3 19.88 -14.72 0.21
N TRP A 4 19.53 -13.83 1.14
CA TRP A 4 19.05 -14.21 2.48
C TRP A 4 17.59 -14.69 2.49
N ALA A 5 16.75 -14.14 1.59
CA ALA A 5 15.41 -14.67 1.36
C ALA A 5 15.48 -16.04 0.69
N TRP A 6 16.50 -16.25 -0.14
CA TRP A 6 16.76 -17.51 -0.84
C TRP A 6 17.26 -18.59 0.12
N THR A 7 18.09 -18.24 1.10
CA THR A 7 18.55 -19.17 2.14
C THR A 7 17.48 -19.50 3.17
N ARG A 8 16.53 -18.59 3.45
CA ARG A 8 15.43 -18.85 4.40
C ARG A 8 14.26 -19.60 3.79
N TYR A 9 13.96 -19.41 2.50
CA TYR A 9 12.74 -19.94 1.86
C TYR A 9 12.98 -20.88 0.67
N GLY A 10 14.24 -21.18 0.31
CA GLY A 10 14.59 -22.20 -0.69
C GLY A 10 14.47 -21.75 -2.15
N PHE A 11 15.23 -22.40 -3.04
CA PHE A 11 15.38 -22.04 -4.46
C PHE A 11 14.17 -22.41 -5.32
N ASP A 12 13.43 -23.46 -4.95
CA ASP A 12 12.30 -24.00 -5.73
C ASP A 12 10.93 -23.49 -5.25
N GLY A 13 10.84 -22.94 -4.03
CA GLY A 13 9.58 -22.44 -3.47
C GLY A 13 9.09 -21.16 -4.14
N VAL A 14 9.97 -20.21 -4.47
CA VAL A 14 9.57 -18.83 -4.81
C VAL A 14 8.92 -18.68 -6.20
N ARG A 15 8.94 -19.72 -7.04
CA ARG A 15 8.25 -19.71 -8.35
C ARG A 15 6.80 -20.15 -8.24
N ASP A 16 6.51 -21.16 -7.42
CA ASP A 16 5.18 -21.76 -7.28
C ASP A 16 4.50 -21.38 -5.93
N ASP A 17 5.26 -21.24 -4.85
CA ASP A 17 4.81 -20.88 -3.49
C ASP A 17 5.42 -19.54 -3.02
N TRP A 18 4.62 -18.48 -2.99
CA TRP A 18 5.04 -17.21 -2.40
C TRP A 18 5.51 -17.41 -0.95
N PRO A 19 6.60 -16.76 -0.48
CA PRO A 19 6.96 -16.82 0.93
C PRO A 19 5.82 -16.29 1.82
N PRO A 20 5.71 -16.72 3.10
CA PRO A 20 4.62 -16.31 3.97
C PRO A 20 4.31 -14.79 4.02
N PRO A 21 5.30 -13.87 4.06
CA PRO A 21 4.99 -12.44 4.06
C PRO A 21 4.21 -11.97 2.83
N PHE A 22 4.47 -12.58 1.68
CA PHE A 22 3.78 -12.26 0.44
C PHE A 22 2.38 -12.85 0.40
N GLN A 23 2.22 -14.09 0.89
CA GLN A 23 0.91 -14.73 1.01
C GLN A 23 0.00 -13.93 1.96
N ASP A 24 0.52 -13.59 3.13
CA ASP A 24 -0.23 -12.83 4.14
C ASP A 24 -0.57 -11.42 3.65
N ALA A 25 0.32 -10.77 2.89
CA ALA A 25 0.05 -9.47 2.28
C ALA A 25 -1.03 -9.56 1.20
N LEU A 26 -0.99 -10.58 0.33
CA LEU A 26 -2.01 -10.81 -0.69
C LEU A 26 -3.38 -11.05 -0.06
N SER A 27 -3.44 -11.97 0.91
CA SER A 27 -4.67 -12.28 1.64
C SER A 27 -5.21 -11.07 2.38
N ALA A 28 -4.35 -10.23 2.96
CA ALA A 28 -4.78 -8.98 3.60
C ALA A 28 -5.38 -7.99 2.59
N ILE A 29 -4.85 -7.90 1.37
CA ILE A 29 -5.41 -7.09 0.28
C ILE A 29 -6.77 -7.65 -0.17
N GLU A 30 -6.87 -8.97 -0.36
CA GLU A 30 -8.12 -9.67 -0.68
C GLU A 30 -9.22 -9.36 0.35
N ASP A 31 -8.91 -9.58 1.63
CA ASP A 31 -9.84 -9.32 2.74
C ASP A 31 -10.24 -7.83 2.82
N ALA A 32 -9.34 -6.91 2.46
CA ALA A 32 -9.64 -5.46 2.43
C ALA A 32 -10.64 -5.11 1.32
N PHE A 33 -10.50 -5.69 0.12
CA PHE A 33 -11.49 -5.50 -0.93
C PHE A 33 -12.82 -6.18 -0.62
N GLU A 34 -12.82 -7.35 0.04
CA GLU A 34 -14.06 -7.97 0.52
C GLU A 34 -14.81 -7.06 1.51
N GLN A 35 -14.09 -6.39 2.42
CA GLN A 35 -14.67 -5.39 3.32
C GLN A 35 -15.29 -4.21 2.56
N VAL A 36 -14.61 -3.67 1.53
CA VAL A 36 -15.14 -2.58 0.68
C VAL A 36 -16.40 -3.01 -0.05
N LEU A 37 -16.39 -4.18 -0.69
CA LEU A 37 -17.55 -4.71 -1.42
C LEU A 37 -18.73 -4.98 -0.48
N THR A 38 -18.46 -5.55 0.69
CA THR A 38 -19.48 -5.77 1.73
C THR A 38 -20.09 -4.45 2.18
N TYR A 39 -19.26 -3.46 2.49
CA TYR A 39 -19.69 -2.14 2.91
C TYR A 39 -20.61 -1.45 1.88
N ALA A 40 -20.20 -1.48 0.60
CA ALA A 40 -20.95 -0.89 -0.50
C ALA A 40 -22.30 -1.61 -0.70
N ASN A 41 -22.28 -2.94 -0.73
CA ASN A 41 -23.48 -3.77 -0.92
C ASN A 41 -24.50 -3.60 0.21
N GLU A 42 -24.05 -3.56 1.47
CA GLU A 42 -24.92 -3.29 2.64
C GLU A 42 -25.63 -1.93 2.55
N ARG A 43 -25.11 -1.00 1.76
CA ARG A 43 -25.65 0.34 1.53
C ARG A 43 -26.33 0.48 0.17
N SER A 44 -26.51 -0.61 -0.58
CA SER A 44 -27.08 -0.61 -1.94
C SER A 44 -26.33 0.32 -2.90
N ARG A 45 -25.01 0.37 -2.78
CA ARG A 45 -24.08 1.12 -3.65
C ARG A 45 -23.25 0.13 -4.43
N LEU A 46 -22.87 0.51 -5.66
CA LEU A 46 -22.02 -0.32 -6.53
C LEU A 46 -22.56 -1.74 -6.73
N GLU A 47 -23.89 -1.88 -6.88
CA GLU A 47 -24.53 -3.18 -7.04
C GLU A 47 -23.95 -3.94 -8.25
N GLY A 48 -23.46 -5.15 -8.01
CA GLY A 48 -22.85 -6.00 -9.03
C GLY A 48 -21.38 -5.69 -9.33
N LEU A 49 -20.74 -4.78 -8.59
CA LEU A 49 -19.28 -4.63 -8.64
C LEU A 49 -18.61 -5.89 -8.09
N GLU A 50 -17.70 -6.44 -8.87
CA GLU A 50 -16.83 -7.55 -8.46
C GLU A 50 -15.38 -7.06 -8.47
N ALA A 51 -14.62 -7.40 -7.44
CA ALA A 51 -13.18 -7.19 -7.38
C ALA A 51 -12.50 -8.56 -7.29
N VAL A 52 -11.47 -8.76 -8.12
CA VAL A 52 -10.65 -9.96 -8.10
C VAL A 52 -9.21 -9.53 -7.88
N VAL A 53 -8.56 -10.13 -6.89
CA VAL A 53 -7.13 -9.95 -6.66
C VAL A 53 -6.42 -11.15 -7.25
N GLU A 54 -5.50 -10.89 -8.18
CA GLU A 54 -4.75 -11.94 -8.86
C GLU A 54 -3.28 -11.91 -8.46
N ARG A 55 -2.74 -13.10 -8.22
CA ARG A 55 -1.31 -13.27 -7.98
C ARG A 55 -0.54 -13.02 -9.27
N GLY A 56 0.29 -11.98 -9.28
CA GLY A 56 1.19 -11.66 -10.39
C GLY A 56 2.47 -12.50 -10.44
N ASP A 57 3.06 -12.56 -11.64
CA ASP A 57 4.36 -13.16 -11.89
C ASP A 57 5.51 -12.34 -11.30
N LEU A 58 6.58 -13.04 -10.88
CA LEU A 58 7.81 -12.43 -10.39
C LEU A 58 8.32 -11.31 -11.33
N VAL A 59 8.43 -10.10 -10.80
CA VAL A 59 8.98 -8.95 -11.51
C VAL A 59 10.48 -8.83 -11.20
N ARG A 60 11.31 -8.77 -12.25
CA ARG A 60 12.74 -8.47 -12.12
C ARG A 60 12.99 -7.05 -12.60
N LEU A 61 13.16 -6.12 -11.67
CA LEU A 61 13.54 -4.75 -12.03
C LEU A 61 14.99 -4.76 -12.55
N PRO A 62 15.30 -4.01 -13.62
CA PRO A 62 16.66 -3.89 -14.11
C PRO A 62 17.56 -3.35 -12.99
N LEU A 63 18.75 -3.93 -12.83
CA LEU A 63 19.76 -3.38 -11.93
C LEU A 63 20.21 -2.03 -12.50
N PRO A 64 20.29 -0.95 -11.71
CA PRO A 64 20.83 0.31 -12.19
C PRO A 64 22.24 0.05 -12.74
N THR A 65 22.53 0.58 -13.93
CA THR A 65 23.84 0.48 -14.56
C THR A 65 24.87 1.18 -13.67
N MET A 66 25.58 0.40 -12.84
CA MET A 66 26.56 0.94 -11.91
C MET A 66 27.75 1.50 -12.69
N SER A 67 28.03 2.79 -12.52
CA SER A 67 29.24 3.40 -13.10
C SER A 67 30.50 3.09 -12.29
N ARG A 68 30.39 2.68 -11.01
CA ARG A 68 31.54 2.25 -10.17
C ARG A 68 31.13 1.22 -9.09
N PRO A 69 31.99 0.22 -8.77
CA PRO A 69 31.68 -0.83 -7.77
C PRO A 69 31.60 -0.37 -6.31
N SER A 70 32.01 0.86 -5.98
CA SER A 70 32.13 1.34 -4.60
C SER A 70 30.91 2.10 -4.07
N GLU A 71 29.93 2.40 -4.93
CA GLU A 71 28.70 3.11 -4.56
C GLU A 71 27.52 2.19 -4.87
N ALA A 72 27.10 1.38 -3.90
CA ALA A 72 25.83 0.67 -3.99
C ALA A 72 24.70 1.70 -3.87
N VAL A 73 24.35 2.35 -4.97
CA VAL A 73 23.18 3.24 -5.03
C VAL A 73 21.93 2.36 -5.05
N VAL A 74 21.24 2.27 -3.91
CA VAL A 74 19.91 1.67 -3.85
C VAL A 74 18.91 2.55 -4.62
N PRO A 75 17.99 1.98 -5.43
CA PRO A 75 17.07 2.76 -6.25
C PRO A 75 16.07 3.53 -5.38
N SER A 76 15.65 4.71 -5.84
CA SER A 76 14.52 5.44 -5.23
C SER A 76 13.20 4.73 -5.51
N LEU A 77 12.15 5.06 -4.72
CA LEU A 77 10.77 4.66 -5.01
C LEU A 77 10.36 4.97 -6.45
N GLU A 78 10.65 6.17 -6.94
CA GLU A 78 10.37 6.60 -8.31
C GLU A 78 10.99 5.66 -9.34
N THR A 79 12.29 5.34 -9.21
CA THR A 79 12.96 4.39 -10.13
C THR A 79 12.35 2.99 -10.08
N VAL A 80 11.90 2.54 -8.90
CA VAL A 80 11.22 1.24 -8.74
C VAL A 80 9.87 1.25 -9.45
N LEU A 81 9.08 2.32 -9.29
CA LEU A 81 7.78 2.48 -9.93
C LEU A 81 7.90 2.62 -11.46
N GLU A 82 8.87 3.36 -11.98
CA GLU A 82 9.14 3.45 -13.42
C GLU A 82 9.56 2.10 -14.01
N GLY A 83 10.44 1.38 -13.31
CA GLY A 83 10.86 0.05 -13.69
C GLY A 83 9.69 -0.94 -13.66
N PHE A 84 8.79 -0.83 -12.69
CA PHE A 84 7.60 -1.68 -12.60
C PHE A 84 6.64 -1.40 -13.76
N ARG A 85 6.35 -0.12 -14.04
CA ARG A 85 5.55 0.31 -15.20
C ARG A 85 6.09 -0.27 -16.50
N THR A 86 7.40 -0.16 -16.72
CA THR A 86 8.05 -0.72 -17.92
C THR A 86 7.79 -2.21 -18.06
N ARG A 87 7.80 -2.95 -16.93
CA ARG A 87 7.51 -4.39 -16.92
C ARG A 87 6.05 -4.72 -17.18
N LEU A 88 5.11 -3.88 -16.73
CA LEU A 88 3.69 -4.04 -17.03
C LEU A 88 3.43 -3.81 -18.53
N ASP A 89 4.03 -2.76 -19.11
CA ASP A 89 3.96 -2.46 -20.53
C ASP A 89 4.59 -3.58 -21.39
N GLU A 90 5.79 -4.06 -21.03
CA GLU A 90 6.44 -5.20 -21.69
C GLU A 90 5.61 -6.49 -21.66
N ARG A 91 4.73 -6.64 -20.67
CA ARG A 91 3.86 -7.82 -20.50
C ARG A 91 2.50 -7.66 -21.19
N ASP A 92 2.17 -6.48 -21.69
CA ASP A 92 0.88 -6.17 -22.33
C ASP A 92 -0.32 -6.50 -21.40
N VAL A 93 -0.19 -6.15 -20.12
CA VAL A 93 -1.21 -6.43 -19.07
C VAL A 93 -2.00 -5.18 -18.65
N LEU A 94 -1.78 -4.05 -19.32
CA LEU A 94 -2.45 -2.80 -19.00
C LEU A 94 -3.85 -2.79 -19.63
N THR A 95 -4.89 -2.71 -18.81
CA THR A 95 -6.28 -2.98 -19.26
C THR A 95 -7.19 -1.76 -19.24
N GLY A 96 -6.91 -0.76 -18.41
CA GLY A 96 -7.79 0.38 -18.24
C GLY A 96 -8.46 0.46 -16.88
N SER A 97 -8.47 -0.62 -16.12
CA SER A 97 -9.33 -0.82 -14.94
C SER A 97 -8.66 -1.64 -13.82
N THR A 98 -7.33 -1.75 -13.83
CA THR A 98 -6.57 -2.60 -12.91
C THR A 98 -5.63 -1.76 -12.04
N CYS A 99 -5.60 -2.08 -10.74
CA CYS A 99 -4.52 -1.66 -9.85
C CYS A 99 -3.42 -2.73 -9.82
N HIS A 100 -2.21 -2.35 -10.23
CA HIS A 100 -1.03 -3.22 -10.19
C HIS A 100 -0.21 -2.97 -8.92
N ALA A 101 -0.09 -3.97 -8.05
CA ALA A 101 0.68 -3.87 -6.81
C ALA A 101 1.99 -4.66 -6.89
N LEU A 102 3.13 -3.98 -6.75
CA LEU A 102 4.43 -4.65 -6.60
C LEU A 102 4.73 -4.89 -5.12
N LEU A 103 4.54 -6.14 -4.68
CA LEU A 103 5.05 -6.61 -3.40
C LEU A 103 6.57 -6.76 -3.49
N SER A 104 7.30 -5.81 -2.91
CA SER A 104 8.75 -5.70 -3.02
C SER A 104 9.46 -6.27 -1.80
N TRP A 105 10.59 -6.95 -2.06
CA TRP A 105 11.50 -7.39 -0.99
C TRP A 105 12.80 -6.62 -1.05
N ALA A 106 12.77 -5.41 -0.48
CA ALA A 106 13.90 -4.50 -0.42
C ALA A 106 14.13 -4.04 1.03
N PRO A 107 14.49 -4.97 1.94
CA PRO A 107 14.55 -4.75 3.39
C PRO A 107 15.50 -3.65 3.86
N LEU A 108 16.51 -3.31 3.06
CA LEU A 108 17.53 -2.32 3.39
C LEU A 108 17.43 -1.06 2.53
N ASN A 109 16.40 -0.98 1.66
CA ASN A 109 16.23 0.14 0.74
C ASN A 109 15.39 1.25 1.38
N HIS A 110 16.02 2.06 2.24
CA HIS A 110 15.40 3.24 2.87
C HIS A 110 14.83 4.25 1.86
N ARG A 111 15.36 4.30 0.62
CA ARG A 111 14.86 5.22 -0.42
C ARG A 111 13.54 4.77 -1.06
N VAL A 112 13.19 3.50 -0.91
CA VAL A 112 11.85 2.98 -1.22
C VAL A 112 10.97 3.02 0.04
N GLY A 113 11.58 3.05 1.23
CA GLY A 113 10.91 2.93 2.53
C GLY A 113 9.88 1.79 2.52
N TYR A 114 8.66 2.04 2.99
CA TYR A 114 7.58 1.03 3.03
C TYR A 114 6.79 0.90 1.75
N GLY A 115 6.98 1.80 0.79
CA GLY A 115 6.17 1.80 -0.40
C GLY A 115 5.80 3.20 -0.86
N GLY A 116 4.87 3.23 -1.80
CA GLY A 116 4.24 4.44 -2.25
C GLY A 116 3.63 4.31 -3.63
N THR A 117 2.71 5.22 -3.89
CA THR A 117 2.15 5.52 -5.21
C THR A 117 2.74 6.84 -5.71
N LEU A 118 2.79 7.06 -7.03
CA LEU A 118 3.09 8.39 -7.58
C LEU A 118 1.78 9.15 -7.82
N SER A 119 1.70 10.40 -7.35
CA SER A 119 0.57 11.30 -7.57
C SER A 119 0.33 11.56 -9.07
N PRO A 120 -0.93 11.76 -9.53
CA PRO A 120 -2.17 11.83 -8.77
C PRO A 120 -3.00 10.53 -8.82
N ASN A 121 -2.32 9.37 -8.90
CA ASN A 121 -2.78 7.96 -8.78
C ASN A 121 -2.17 7.05 -9.85
N ALA A 122 -0.85 7.20 -10.07
CA ALA A 122 0.07 6.37 -10.85
C ALA A 122 -0.51 5.76 -12.14
N TRP A 123 -0.93 6.63 -13.06
CA TRP A 123 -1.61 6.25 -14.30
C TRP A 123 -0.65 5.53 -15.27
N THR A 124 -0.99 4.30 -15.66
CA THR A 124 -0.25 3.50 -16.65
C THR A 124 -1.09 3.18 -17.89
N GLY A 125 -1.22 4.12 -18.84
CA GLY A 125 -1.99 3.94 -20.10
C GLY A 125 -3.48 4.20 -19.91
N ASN A 126 -4.38 4.31 -20.90
CA ASN A 126 -4.41 3.91 -22.32
C ASN A 126 -3.87 5.01 -23.27
N VAL A 127 -2.94 4.69 -24.17
CA VAL A 127 -2.34 5.69 -25.07
C VAL A 127 -3.26 5.96 -26.26
N THR A 128 -4.20 6.90 -26.08
CA THR A 128 -4.77 7.68 -27.20
C THR A 128 -4.63 9.20 -27.01
N GLY A 129 -3.49 9.65 -26.50
CA GLY A 129 -3.02 11.03 -26.72
C GLY A 129 -3.81 12.15 -26.04
N GLN A 130 -4.59 11.88 -24.98
CA GLN A 130 -5.15 12.91 -24.11
C GLN A 130 -4.76 12.70 -22.64
N PRO A 131 -4.59 13.75 -21.82
CA PRO A 131 -4.11 13.67 -20.44
C PRO A 131 -5.15 13.15 -19.43
N THR A 132 -6.21 12.48 -19.88
CA THR A 132 -7.42 12.22 -19.09
C THR A 132 -7.91 10.76 -19.09
N ASP A 133 -7.13 9.80 -19.60
CA ASP A 133 -7.52 8.37 -19.60
C ASP A 133 -7.05 7.60 -18.36
N THR A 134 -8.00 7.22 -17.49
CA THR A 134 -7.92 6.61 -16.14
C THR A 134 -7.41 5.16 -16.11
N GLY A 135 -6.46 4.80 -16.98
CA GLY A 135 -6.38 3.44 -17.52
C GLY A 135 -5.51 2.39 -16.82
N ASP A 136 -5.22 2.52 -15.53
CA ASP A 136 -4.62 1.53 -14.60
C ASP A 136 -3.80 2.32 -13.57
N SER A 137 -3.77 1.85 -12.34
CA SER A 137 -2.95 2.43 -11.26
C SER A 137 -1.82 1.47 -10.88
N GLN A 138 -0.75 1.99 -10.26
CA GLN A 138 0.30 1.14 -9.70
C GLN A 138 0.80 1.61 -8.33
N THR A 139 1.21 0.64 -7.53
CA THR A 139 1.78 0.88 -6.20
C THR A 139 2.92 -0.08 -5.91
N VAL A 140 3.75 0.28 -4.93
CA VAL A 140 4.80 -0.59 -4.38
C VAL A 140 4.55 -0.72 -2.88
N ALA A 141 4.54 -1.95 -2.37
CA ALA A 141 4.59 -2.22 -0.93
C ALA A 141 5.88 -2.98 -0.62
N ASN A 142 6.79 -2.37 0.14
CA ASN A 142 8.08 -2.97 0.51
C ASN A 142 7.96 -3.84 1.75
N LEU A 143 7.40 -5.04 1.55
CA LEU A 143 7.25 -6.05 2.59
C LEU A 143 8.56 -6.41 3.27
N GLY A 144 9.68 -6.37 2.53
CA GLY A 144 10.99 -6.65 3.11
C GLY A 144 11.38 -5.67 4.21
N ALA A 145 11.03 -4.38 4.06
CA ALA A 145 11.37 -3.35 5.02
C ALA A 145 10.48 -3.46 6.27
N THR A 146 9.17 -3.62 6.10
CA THR A 146 8.24 -3.81 7.22
C THR A 146 8.53 -5.09 8.01
N GLU A 147 8.91 -6.18 7.33
CA GLU A 147 9.33 -7.43 8.00
C GLU A 147 10.63 -7.29 8.78
N LEU A 148 11.55 -6.43 8.32
CA LEU A 148 12.84 -6.26 8.98
C LEU A 148 12.77 -5.25 10.13
N TRP A 149 12.03 -4.16 9.96
CA TRP A 149 12.05 -3.02 10.86
C TRP A 149 10.86 -2.98 11.83
N ASP A 150 9.76 -3.67 11.49
CA ASP A 150 8.57 -3.76 12.35
C ASP A 150 8.13 -5.22 12.57
N SER A 151 7.00 -5.62 11.98
CA SER A 151 6.35 -6.90 12.24
C SER A 151 5.45 -7.31 11.07
N ARG A 152 5.07 -8.60 11.05
CA ARG A 152 4.09 -9.13 10.09
C ARG A 152 2.75 -8.39 10.09
N ALA A 153 2.33 -7.87 11.23
CA ALA A 153 1.09 -7.12 11.30
C ALA A 153 1.20 -5.78 10.54
N VAL A 154 2.32 -5.08 10.69
CA VAL A 154 2.63 -3.86 9.89
C VAL A 154 2.78 -4.21 8.41
N THR A 155 3.43 -5.33 8.07
CA THR A 155 3.54 -5.79 6.67
C THR A 155 2.17 -5.93 6.00
N ARG A 156 1.18 -6.50 6.69
CA ARG A 156 -0.20 -6.61 6.17
C ARG A 156 -0.87 -5.24 6.04
N ASN A 157 -0.76 -4.41 7.07
CA ASN A 157 -1.32 -3.06 7.04
C ASN A 157 -0.73 -2.24 5.89
N MET A 158 0.59 -2.31 5.67
CA MET A 158 1.21 -1.56 4.59
C MET A 158 0.84 -2.09 3.21
N ALA A 159 0.67 -3.39 3.04
CA ALA A 159 0.16 -3.93 1.78
C ALA A 159 -1.24 -3.38 1.45
N ILE A 160 -2.14 -3.34 2.44
CA ILE A 160 -3.47 -2.74 2.29
C ILE A 160 -3.35 -1.25 1.99
N HIS A 161 -2.62 -0.52 2.83
CA HIS A 161 -2.45 0.92 2.76
C HIS A 161 -1.96 1.40 1.39
N GLU A 162 -0.90 0.79 0.88
CA GLU A 162 -0.31 1.17 -0.40
C GLU A 162 -1.23 0.86 -1.60
N VAL A 163 -2.06 -0.19 -1.50
CA VAL A 163 -3.07 -0.51 -2.50
C VAL A 163 -4.23 0.47 -2.42
N LEU A 164 -4.75 0.76 -1.23
CA LEU A 164 -5.89 1.67 -1.06
C LEU A 164 -5.57 3.11 -1.47
N HIS A 165 -4.32 3.55 -1.38
CA HIS A 165 -3.88 4.82 -1.98
C HIS A 165 -4.20 4.95 -3.46
N THR A 166 -4.29 3.84 -4.20
CA THR A 166 -4.68 3.88 -5.61
C THR A 166 -6.19 4.06 -5.84
N PHE A 167 -6.99 3.90 -4.78
CA PHE A 167 -8.45 4.03 -4.75
C PHE A 167 -8.93 5.21 -3.90
N LEU A 168 -8.06 6.18 -3.67
CA LEU A 168 -8.35 7.39 -2.91
C LEU A 168 -7.91 8.59 -3.74
N ASP A 169 -8.85 9.48 -4.04
CA ASP A 169 -8.55 10.81 -4.58
C ASP A 169 -8.87 11.88 -3.53
N THR A 170 -8.32 13.07 -3.73
CA THR A 170 -8.47 14.17 -2.77
C THR A 170 -9.95 14.52 -2.55
N ASP A 171 -10.78 14.47 -3.59
CA ASP A 171 -12.21 14.81 -3.50
C ASP A 171 -12.97 13.81 -2.59
N ALA A 172 -12.72 12.50 -2.75
CA ALA A 172 -13.33 11.47 -1.91
C ALA A 172 -12.84 11.54 -0.47
N VAL A 173 -11.55 11.83 -0.25
CA VAL A 173 -10.96 11.99 1.08
C VAL A 173 -11.54 13.23 1.77
N GLU A 174 -11.54 14.39 1.12
CA GLU A 174 -12.07 15.64 1.68
C GLU A 174 -13.56 15.51 2.02
N ALA A 175 -14.34 14.81 1.19
CA ALA A 175 -15.76 14.58 1.44
C ALA A 175 -16.04 13.77 2.72
N VAL A 176 -15.08 12.96 3.19
CA VAL A 176 -15.25 12.04 4.32
C VAL A 176 -14.53 12.53 5.57
N ALA A 177 -13.24 12.88 5.44
CA ALA A 177 -12.38 13.27 6.55
C ALA A 177 -12.36 14.79 6.79
N ASN A 178 -12.90 15.61 5.86
CA ASN A 178 -12.72 17.06 5.88
C ASN A 178 -11.23 17.46 5.95
N SER A 179 -10.38 16.63 5.34
CA SER A 179 -8.93 16.79 5.23
C SER A 179 -8.51 16.35 3.82
N SER A 180 -7.41 16.89 3.32
CA SER A 180 -6.82 16.46 2.04
C SER A 180 -5.88 15.25 2.19
N CYS A 181 -5.70 14.76 3.41
CA CYS A 181 -4.79 13.66 3.74
C CYS A 181 -5.58 12.36 3.94
N ASP A 182 -5.34 11.39 3.06
CA ASP A 182 -5.96 10.05 3.09
C ASP A 182 -5.58 9.22 4.32
N HIS A 183 -4.43 9.47 4.92
CA HIS A 183 -4.01 8.82 6.17
C HIS A 183 -4.95 9.14 7.33
N ASP A 184 -5.61 10.30 7.27
CA ASP A 184 -6.57 10.73 8.27
C ASP A 184 -7.87 9.90 8.19
N LEU A 185 -8.08 9.11 7.13
CA LEU A 185 -9.17 8.13 7.10
C LEU A 185 -8.93 6.98 8.08
N GLY A 186 -7.70 6.81 8.57
CA GLY A 186 -7.35 5.78 9.54
C GLY A 186 -7.95 5.99 10.92
N THR A 187 -7.71 5.03 11.81
CA THR A 187 -8.13 5.08 13.22
C THR A 187 -7.00 4.61 14.12
N ALA A 188 -6.82 5.33 15.23
CA ALA A 188 -5.97 4.95 16.34
C ALA A 188 -6.80 5.00 17.63
N VAL A 189 -7.26 3.83 18.06
CA VAL A 189 -8.21 3.68 19.18
C VAL A 189 -7.63 2.84 20.30
N ARG A 190 -7.90 3.24 21.54
CA ARG A 190 -7.50 2.45 22.71
C ARG A 190 -8.38 1.21 22.82
N VAL A 191 -7.74 0.08 23.04
CA VAL A 191 -8.44 -1.19 23.28
C VAL A 191 -8.37 -1.62 24.74
N ASP A 192 -7.42 -1.05 25.48
CA ASP A 192 -7.28 -1.11 26.93
C ASP A 192 -6.46 0.11 27.41
N ASP A 193 -6.12 0.13 28.71
CA ASP A 193 -5.46 1.27 29.35
C ASP A 193 -4.10 1.64 28.71
N GLU A 194 -3.37 0.65 28.18
CA GLU A 194 -1.98 0.80 27.73
C GLU A 194 -1.79 0.49 26.23
N THR A 195 -2.82 -0.04 25.56
CA THR A 195 -2.71 -0.54 24.18
C THR A 195 -3.52 0.29 23.20
N MET A 196 -2.83 0.77 22.17
CA MET A 196 -3.43 1.41 21.01
C MET A 196 -3.57 0.39 19.86
N ARG A 197 -4.74 0.36 19.21
CA ARG A 197 -4.97 -0.38 17.98
C ARG A 197 -5.05 0.57 16.80
N VAL A 198 -4.23 0.29 15.79
CA VAL A 198 -4.05 1.13 14.60
C VAL A 198 -4.57 0.39 13.36
N SER A 199 -5.39 1.06 12.55
CA SER A 199 -5.88 0.53 11.27
C SER A 199 -4.89 0.79 10.12
N PRO A 200 -5.09 0.20 8.92
CA PRO A 200 -4.11 0.29 7.83
C PRO A 200 -3.78 1.73 7.41
N MET A 201 -4.79 2.59 7.20
CA MET A 201 -4.56 3.99 6.80
C MET A 201 -3.91 4.84 7.91
N ALA A 202 -4.02 4.42 9.17
CA ALA A 202 -3.34 5.07 10.30
C ALA A 202 -1.93 4.51 10.60
N THR A 203 -1.50 3.50 9.84
CA THR A 203 -0.16 2.94 9.96
C THR A 203 0.79 3.80 9.13
N ALA A 204 1.57 4.66 9.78
CA ALA A 204 2.34 5.69 9.06
C ALA A 204 3.86 5.50 9.08
N TYR A 205 4.46 6.03 8.02
CA TYR A 205 5.67 5.60 7.35
C TYR A 205 7.01 5.71 8.11
N ALA A 206 7.96 4.87 7.71
CA ALA A 206 9.39 5.04 7.95
C ALA A 206 10.02 5.97 6.89
N GLY A 207 10.22 7.27 7.21
CA GLY A 207 10.81 8.24 6.28
C GLY A 207 12.15 7.81 5.66
N PRO A 208 12.50 8.30 4.45
CA PRO A 208 13.68 7.88 3.69
C PRO A 208 15.02 8.37 4.28
N ASP A 209 14.99 8.95 5.48
CA ASP A 209 16.12 9.70 6.03
C ASP A 209 17.26 8.78 6.50
N ASP A 210 16.96 7.54 6.92
CA ASP A 210 17.96 6.59 7.43
C ASP A 210 17.55 5.12 7.27
N VAL A 211 18.55 4.22 7.19
CA VAL A 211 18.34 2.77 7.25
C VAL A 211 17.88 2.36 8.65
N GLY A 212 16.79 1.59 8.73
CA GLY A 212 16.34 1.00 10.00
C GLY A 212 15.38 1.87 10.82
N GLY A 213 14.84 2.95 10.26
CA GLY A 213 13.66 3.57 10.84
C GLY A 213 12.48 2.62 10.64
N GLY A 214 11.94 2.04 11.72
CA GLY A 214 10.64 1.37 11.67
C GLY A 214 9.50 2.37 11.45
N THR A 215 8.26 1.93 11.65
CA THR A 215 7.10 2.83 11.75
C THR A 215 7.41 3.91 12.79
N ARG A 216 7.20 5.19 12.45
CA ARG A 216 7.57 6.33 13.32
C ARG A 216 6.37 7.06 13.91
N PHE A 217 5.25 6.99 13.20
CA PHE A 217 4.08 7.83 13.41
C PHE A 217 2.86 6.95 13.68
N HIS A 218 3.00 6.03 14.63
CA HIS A 218 1.94 5.07 14.95
C HIS A 218 0.69 5.82 15.40
N GLY A 219 -0.35 5.84 14.57
CA GLY A 219 -1.58 6.54 14.94
C GLY A 219 -1.34 8.01 15.29
N THR A 220 -0.49 8.73 14.53
CA THR A 220 -0.21 10.17 14.74
C THR A 220 -0.37 11.06 13.49
N GLY A 221 -1.19 10.68 12.51
CA GLY A 221 -1.40 11.39 11.24
C GLY A 221 -0.11 11.60 10.42
N CYS A 222 -0.23 12.20 9.23
CA CYS A 222 0.95 12.58 8.42
C CYS A 222 1.48 13.98 8.75
N HIS A 223 0.63 14.88 9.24
CA HIS A 223 0.97 16.30 9.41
C HIS A 223 0.55 16.87 10.78
N ASP A 224 -0.47 16.30 11.41
CA ASP A 224 -0.92 16.65 12.76
C ASP A 224 -1.22 15.35 13.51
N HIS A 225 -0.70 15.28 14.74
CA HIS A 225 -0.78 14.10 15.58
C HIS A 225 -2.19 13.76 16.05
N GLU A 226 -3.13 14.69 15.90
CA GLU A 226 -4.54 14.52 16.27
C GLU A 226 -5.46 14.21 15.06
N GLU A 227 -4.96 14.29 13.83
CA GLU A 227 -5.78 14.14 12.62
C GLU A 227 -5.97 12.65 12.26
N PHE A 228 -7.08 12.09 12.74
CA PHE A 228 -7.67 10.83 12.26
C PHE A 228 -9.18 10.93 12.28
N HIS A 229 -9.81 10.05 11.50
CA HIS A 229 -11.25 9.82 11.57
C HIS A 229 -11.67 9.42 12.98
N ARG A 230 -10.81 8.67 13.69
CA ARG A 230 -10.97 8.41 15.12
C ARG A 230 -9.63 8.29 15.84
N HIS A 231 -9.45 9.10 16.88
CA HIS A 231 -8.27 9.15 17.75
C HIS A 231 -8.66 9.19 19.22
N ASP A 232 -8.11 8.31 20.05
CA ASP A 232 -8.36 8.27 21.51
C ASP A 232 -7.19 8.87 22.35
N GLY A 233 -6.24 9.56 21.71
CA GLY A 233 -5.07 10.16 22.37
C GLY A 233 -3.95 9.17 22.68
N LEU A 234 -2.69 9.63 22.75
CA LEU A 234 -1.49 8.78 22.92
C LEU A 234 -0.96 8.68 24.37
N GLU A 235 -1.52 9.43 25.31
CA GLU A 235 -1.01 9.53 26.68
C GLU A 235 -1.04 8.18 27.43
N GLY A 236 0.09 7.65 27.85
CA GLY A 236 0.15 6.35 28.55
C GLY A 236 -0.04 5.13 27.65
N VAL A 237 0.11 5.26 26.32
CA VAL A 237 0.24 4.11 25.43
C VAL A 237 1.63 3.52 25.56
N GLU A 238 1.70 2.25 25.94
CA GLU A 238 2.94 1.46 26.01
C GLU A 238 3.01 0.41 24.90
N ASN A 239 1.86 -0.02 24.38
CA ASN A 239 1.74 -1.11 23.42
C ASN A 239 0.99 -0.68 22.15
N TRP A 240 1.46 -1.18 21.01
CA TRP A 240 0.86 -0.92 19.70
C TRP A 240 0.44 -2.22 19.05
N THR A 241 -0.82 -2.30 18.63
CA THR A 241 -1.37 -3.41 17.88
C THR A 241 -1.94 -2.93 16.56
N TYR A 242 -1.97 -3.81 15.56
CA TYR A 242 -2.38 -3.47 14.21
C TYR A 242 -3.51 -4.39 13.78
N THR A 243 -4.57 -3.78 13.27
CA THR A 243 -5.70 -4.49 12.66
C THR A 243 -5.69 -4.27 11.15
N THR A 244 -6.14 -5.29 10.41
CA THR A 244 -6.44 -5.20 8.97
C THR A 244 -7.88 -4.76 8.71
N GLU A 245 -8.67 -4.54 9.77
CA GLU A 245 -10.01 -3.95 9.65
C GLU A 245 -9.89 -2.50 9.16
N LEU A 246 -10.62 -2.19 8.10
CA LEU A 246 -10.73 -0.84 7.57
C LEU A 246 -11.68 -0.01 8.45
N SER A 247 -11.38 1.27 8.61
CA SER A 247 -12.32 2.17 9.27
C SER A 247 -13.53 2.41 8.38
N GLU A 248 -14.66 2.81 8.97
CA GLU A 248 -15.83 3.21 8.20
C GLU A 248 -15.52 4.37 7.24
N ALA A 249 -14.65 5.31 7.62
CA ALA A 249 -14.21 6.38 6.74
C ALA A 249 -13.37 5.89 5.56
N THR A 250 -12.43 4.96 5.78
CA THR A 250 -11.67 4.35 4.69
C THR A 250 -12.60 3.65 3.72
N LEU A 251 -13.56 2.85 4.22
CA LEU A 251 -14.54 2.16 3.40
C LEU A 251 -15.41 3.14 2.59
N GLU A 252 -15.89 4.21 3.23
CA GLU A 252 -16.71 5.23 2.58
C GLU A 252 -15.95 5.97 1.48
N ALA A 253 -14.71 6.39 1.74
CA ALA A 253 -13.90 7.14 0.78
C ALA A 253 -13.55 6.28 -0.46
N VAL A 254 -13.13 5.03 -0.25
CA VAL A 254 -12.88 4.09 -1.36
C VAL A 254 -14.16 3.84 -2.17
N THR A 255 -15.31 3.67 -1.50
CA THR A 255 -16.60 3.49 -2.18
C THR A 255 -16.95 4.69 -3.06
N ARG A 256 -16.77 5.93 -2.57
CA ARG A 256 -17.00 7.16 -3.33
C ARG A 256 -16.08 7.29 -4.55
N TYR A 257 -14.81 6.95 -4.38
CA TYR A 257 -13.85 6.93 -5.46
C TYR A 257 -14.30 5.97 -6.58
N LEU A 258 -14.71 4.76 -6.21
CA LEU A 258 -15.17 3.74 -7.16
C LEU A 258 -16.43 4.18 -7.92
N GLU A 259 -17.41 4.79 -7.24
CA GLU A 259 -18.61 5.34 -7.90
C GLU A 259 -18.24 6.37 -8.98
N THR A 260 -17.31 7.26 -8.66
CA THR A 260 -16.87 8.30 -9.59
C THR A 260 -16.04 7.74 -10.75
N SER A 261 -15.34 6.63 -10.51
CA SER A 261 -14.44 6.01 -11.49
C SER A 261 -15.17 5.08 -12.46
N ILE A 262 -16.28 4.45 -12.04
CA ILE A 262 -17.09 3.56 -12.89
C ILE A 262 -18.04 4.36 -13.80
N ASP A 263 -18.48 5.54 -13.38
CA ASP A 263 -19.37 6.40 -14.17
C ASP A 263 -18.64 7.19 -15.28
N ARG A 264 -17.30 7.08 -15.37
CA ARG A 264 -16.45 7.74 -16.38
C ARG A 264 -16.12 6.80 -17.55
#